data_AF-A0A183A7E4-F1
#
_entry.id   AF-A0A183A7E4-F1
#
_cell.length_a   1.000
_cell.length_b   1.000
_cell.length_c   1.000
_cell.angle_alpha   90.00
_cell.angle_beta   90.00
_cell.angle_gamma   90.00
#
_symmetry.space_group_name_H-M   'P 1'
#
loop_
_entity.id
_entity.type
_entity.pdbx_description
1 polymer ?
#
loop_
_entity_poly.entity_id
_entity_poly.type
_entity_poly.pdbx_seq_one_letter_code
_entity_poly.pdbx_strand_id
1 'polypeptide(L)'
;MSWLPIGASLFASNIGSEHFIGLAGAGAASGIGVAAFELNASLLLQLLGWVFLPVYIASGAFTLPDYMSRRFGGNRIQVYLAGLSLLLYIFTKISVNLYSGSLFLTEALRWNIWISIIFLLALTSLITVTGGLAAVLYTDTMQCFVMIIGAMLLAILSKSPKCDQNDVLHKVDCHATLLVR
;
A
#
# COMPACT_ATOMS: atom_id res chain seq x y z
N MET A 1 -12.41 -23.30 3.05
CA MET A 1 -11.57 -22.15 3.46
C MET A 1 -12.40 -21.28 4.38
N SER A 2 -11.93 -21.00 5.59
CA SER A 2 -12.65 -20.12 6.52
C SER A 2 -12.65 -18.67 6.01
N TRP A 3 -13.71 -17.92 6.31
CA TRP A 3 -13.90 -16.51 5.92
C TRP A 3 -12.75 -15.60 6.38
N LEU A 4 -12.22 -15.88 7.57
CA LEU A 4 -11.30 -15.00 8.28
C LEU A 4 -9.93 -14.84 7.58
N PRO A 5 -9.26 -15.92 7.12
CA PRO A 5 -8.05 -15.79 6.29
C PRO A 5 -8.26 -15.05 4.96
N ILE A 6 -9.43 -15.21 4.33
CA ILE A 6 -9.72 -14.57 3.04
C ILE A 6 -9.85 -13.05 3.23
N GLY A 7 -10.60 -12.60 4.23
CA GLY A 7 -10.74 -11.19 4.56
C GLY A 7 -9.40 -10.56 5.00
N ALA A 8 -8.64 -11.26 5.84
CA ALA A 8 -7.31 -10.81 6.27
C ALA A 8 -6.34 -10.66 5.10
N SER A 9 -6.33 -11.60 4.15
CA SER A 9 -5.49 -11.51 2.95
C SER A 9 -5.90 -10.35 2.03
N LEU A 10 -7.20 -10.12 1.84
CA LEU A 10 -7.68 -8.99 1.03
C LEU A 10 -7.30 -7.64 1.64
N PHE A 11 -7.41 -7.53 2.97
CA PHE A 11 -6.98 -6.34 3.70
C PHE A 11 -5.45 -6.14 3.63
N ALA A 12 -4.69 -7.21 3.87
CA ALA A 12 -3.24 -7.24 3.76
C ALA A 12 -2.74 -6.77 2.38
N SER A 13 -3.39 -7.22 1.30
CA SER A 13 -3.02 -6.80 -0.07
C SER A 13 -3.42 -5.37 -0.41
N ASN A 14 -4.35 -4.76 0.33
CA ASN A 14 -4.74 -3.37 0.14
C ASN A 14 -3.76 -2.43 0.85
N ILE A 15 -3.35 -2.75 2.06
CA ILE A 15 -2.54 -1.87 2.88
C ILE A 15 -1.05 -2.01 2.53
N GLY A 16 -0.50 -0.96 1.91
CA GLY A 16 0.93 -0.79 1.62
C GLY A 16 1.56 0.42 2.32
N SER A 17 2.84 0.67 2.01
CA SER A 17 3.57 1.85 2.50
C SER A 17 2.94 3.17 2.07
N GLU A 18 2.25 3.19 0.93
CA GLU A 18 1.43 4.32 0.46
C GLU A 18 0.34 4.72 1.48
N HIS A 19 -0.31 3.76 2.14
CA HIS A 19 -1.34 4.05 3.13
C HIS A 19 -0.68 4.55 4.43
N PHE A 20 0.45 3.96 4.82
CA PHE A 20 1.10 4.33 6.08
C PHE A 20 1.76 5.71 6.03
N ILE A 21 2.45 6.07 4.94
CA ILE A 21 3.12 7.37 4.82
C ILE A 21 2.21 8.40 4.14
N GLY A 22 1.47 8.00 3.11
CA GLY A 22 0.57 8.89 2.38
C GLY A 22 -0.64 9.32 3.19
N LEU A 23 -1.40 8.37 3.76
CA LEU A 23 -2.59 8.73 4.56
C LEU A 23 -2.23 9.32 5.92
N ALA A 24 -1.11 8.91 6.55
CA ALA A 24 -0.67 9.58 7.78
C ALA A 24 -0.24 11.02 7.52
N GLY A 25 0.47 11.29 6.41
CA GLY A 25 0.83 12.65 6.00
C GLY A 25 -0.40 13.49 5.66
N ALA A 26 -1.33 12.94 4.88
CA ALA A 26 -2.59 13.62 4.56
C ALA A 26 -3.46 13.83 5.80
N GLY A 27 -3.48 12.89 6.74
CA GLY A 27 -4.21 12.99 8.01
C GLY A 27 -3.61 14.04 8.95
N ALA A 28 -2.29 14.23 8.94
CA ALA A 28 -1.63 15.30 9.67
C ALA A 28 -1.98 16.69 9.10
N ALA A 29 -2.09 16.82 7.77
CA ALA A 29 -2.39 18.09 7.12
C ALA A 29 -3.88 18.44 7.05
N SER A 30 -4.75 17.45 6.82
CA SER A 30 -6.19 17.64 6.56
C SER A 30 -7.11 17.04 7.63
N GLY A 31 -6.54 16.46 8.69
CA GLY A 31 -7.28 15.92 9.84
C GLY A 31 -8.00 14.61 9.54
N ILE A 32 -9.09 14.35 10.30
CA ILE A 32 -9.84 13.09 10.27
C ILE A 32 -10.60 12.87 8.94
N GLY A 33 -10.68 13.89 8.07
CA GLY A 33 -11.37 13.80 6.77
C GLY A 33 -10.83 12.66 5.87
N VAL A 34 -9.55 12.33 5.98
CA VAL A 34 -8.92 11.22 5.24
C VAL A 34 -9.51 9.86 5.64
N ALA A 35 -9.96 9.69 6.89
CA ALA A 35 -10.59 8.45 7.33
C ALA A 35 -11.93 8.16 6.62
N ALA A 36 -12.60 9.19 6.09
CA ALA A 36 -13.82 9.00 5.30
C ALA A 36 -13.55 8.23 3.99
N PHE A 37 -12.33 8.31 3.44
CA PHE A 37 -11.94 7.53 2.26
C PHE A 37 -11.96 6.03 2.55
N GLU A 38 -11.34 5.61 3.66
CA GLU A 38 -11.28 4.21 4.08
C GLU A 38 -12.64 3.67 4.52
N LEU A 39 -13.46 4.49 5.18
CA LEU A 39 -14.84 4.12 5.54
C LEU A 39 -15.72 3.90 4.30
N ASN A 40 -15.60 4.75 3.28
CA ASN A 40 -16.29 4.55 2.01
C ASN A 40 -15.78 3.30 1.27
N ALA A 41 -14.47 3.04 1.30
CA ALA A 41 -13.89 1.85 0.69
C ALA A 41 -14.44 0.55 1.33
N SER A 42 -14.60 0.51 2.65
CA SER A 42 -15.18 -0.63 3.36
C SER A 42 -16.62 -0.94 2.92
N LEU A 43 -17.45 0.09 2.73
CA LEU A 43 -18.82 -0.06 2.23
C LEU A 43 -18.86 -0.59 0.78
N LEU A 44 -17.99 -0.06 -0.08
CA LEU A 44 -17.89 -0.49 -1.48
C LEU A 44 -17.37 -1.94 -1.60
N LEU A 45 -16.45 -2.35 -0.71
CA LEU A 45 -15.95 -3.73 -0.64
C LEU A 45 -17.06 -4.73 -0.31
N GLN A 46 -17.96 -4.38 0.62
CA GLN A 46 -19.11 -5.22 0.93
C GLN A 46 -20.05 -5.38 -0.27
N LEU A 47 -20.28 -4.28 -1.01
CA LEU A 47 -21.10 -4.30 -2.23
C LEU A 47 -20.44 -5.09 -3.36
N LEU A 48 -19.11 -4.96 -3.51
CA LEU A 48 -18.31 -5.76 -4.44
C LEU A 48 -18.44 -7.26 -4.14
N GLY A 49 -18.32 -7.63 -2.87
CA GLY A 49 -18.44 -9.01 -2.41
C GLY A 49 -19.81 -9.64 -2.66
N TRP A 50 -20.90 -8.88 -2.57
CA TRP A 50 -22.23 -9.45 -2.76
C TRP A 50 -22.70 -9.44 -4.22
N VAL A 51 -22.38 -8.39 -4.97
CA VAL A 51 -22.87 -8.19 -6.35
C VAL A 51 -21.90 -8.75 -7.38
N PHE A 52 -20.60 -8.46 -7.26
CA PHE A 52 -19.62 -8.78 -8.31
C PHE A 52 -18.99 -10.16 -8.12
N LEU A 53 -18.81 -10.62 -6.88
CA LEU A 53 -18.27 -11.96 -6.61
C LEU A 53 -19.08 -13.09 -7.28
N PRO A 54 -20.42 -13.16 -7.20
CA PRO A 54 -21.16 -14.23 -7.88
C PRO A 54 -21.03 -14.15 -9.40
N VAL A 55 -20.91 -12.94 -9.96
CA VAL A 55 -20.72 -12.72 -11.41
C VAL A 55 -19.34 -13.22 -11.86
N TYR A 56 -18.28 -12.98 -11.08
CA TYR A 56 -16.94 -13.47 -11.40
C TYR A 56 -16.86 -14.98 -11.33
N ILE A 57 -17.45 -15.61 -10.31
CA ILE A 57 -17.49 -17.06 -10.17
C ILE A 57 -18.26 -17.70 -11.35
N ALA A 58 -19.40 -17.12 -11.75
CA ALA A 58 -20.19 -17.61 -12.88
C ALA A 58 -19.45 -17.52 -14.24
N SER A 59 -18.58 -16.52 -14.41
CA SER A 59 -17.79 -16.34 -15.64
C SER A 59 -16.56 -17.26 -15.77
N GLY A 60 -16.14 -17.90 -14.67
CA GLY A 60 -14.96 -18.77 -14.61
C GLY A 60 -13.64 -18.08 -14.98
N ALA A 61 -13.58 -16.75 -14.87
CA ALA A 61 -12.38 -15.96 -15.14
C ALA A 61 -11.52 -15.85 -13.88
N PHE A 62 -10.20 -16.03 -14.02
CA PHE A 62 -9.26 -15.98 -12.89
C PHE A 62 -8.57 -14.62 -12.73
N THR A 63 -8.56 -13.79 -13.78
CA THR A 63 -7.98 -12.45 -13.76
C THR A 63 -8.95 -11.43 -14.33
N LEU A 64 -8.81 -10.16 -13.93
CA LEU A 64 -9.66 -9.08 -14.43
C LEU A 64 -9.55 -8.89 -15.95
N PRO A 65 -8.34 -8.91 -16.57
CA PRO A 65 -8.24 -8.85 -18.03
C PRO A 65 -8.86 -10.06 -18.72
N ASP A 66 -8.77 -11.26 -18.14
CA ASP A 66 -9.42 -12.48 -18.67
C ASP A 66 -10.96 -12.37 -18.60
N TYR A 67 -11.50 -11.83 -17.51
CA TYR A 67 -12.94 -11.54 -17.40
C TYR A 67 -13.42 -10.61 -18.51
N MET A 68 -12.69 -9.53 -18.76
CA MET A 68 -13.00 -8.57 -19.83
C MET A 68 -12.90 -9.21 -21.21
N SER A 69 -11.90 -10.07 -21.44
CA SER A 69 -11.71 -10.82 -22.68
C SER A 69 -12.90 -11.73 -23.00
N ARG A 70 -13.39 -12.48 -22.00
CA ARG A 70 -14.52 -13.41 -22.15
C ARG A 70 -15.85 -12.69 -22.35
N ARG A 71 -16.04 -11.52 -21.75
CA ARG A 71 -17.27 -10.73 -21.89
C ARG A 71 -17.36 -9.96 -23.21
N PHE A 72 -16.25 -9.37 -23.66
CA PHE A 72 -16.23 -8.50 -24.86
C PHE A 72 -15.71 -9.20 -26.12
N GLY A 73 -15.16 -10.41 -25.99
CA GLY A 73 -14.70 -11.21 -27.12
C GLY A 73 -13.47 -10.61 -27.80
N GLY A 74 -12.26 -10.93 -27.29
CA GLY A 74 -11.05 -10.59 -28.03
C GLY A 74 -9.75 -10.66 -27.22
N ASN A 75 -8.84 -11.52 -27.68
CA ASN A 75 -7.50 -11.66 -27.07
C ASN A 75 -6.68 -10.35 -27.14
N ARG A 76 -6.95 -9.50 -28.13
CA ARG A 76 -6.28 -8.18 -28.28
C ARG A 76 -6.61 -7.24 -27.11
N ILE A 77 -7.87 -7.24 -26.66
CA ILE A 77 -8.34 -6.38 -25.55
C ILE A 77 -7.70 -6.84 -24.23
N GLN A 78 -7.57 -8.16 -24.04
CA GLN A 78 -6.90 -8.73 -22.87
C GLN A 78 -5.44 -8.30 -22.78
N VAL A 79 -4.67 -8.44 -23.87
CA VAL A 79 -3.25 -8.07 -23.89
C VAL A 79 -3.09 -6.56 -23.66
N TYR A 80 -3.95 -5.74 -24.27
CA TYR A 80 -3.92 -4.30 -24.05
C TYR A 80 -4.23 -3.91 -22.60
N LEU A 81 -5.31 -4.44 -22.02
CA LEU A 81 -5.69 -4.19 -20.62
C LEU A 81 -4.64 -4.70 -19.63
N ALA A 82 -4.12 -5.91 -19.86
CA ALA A 82 -3.07 -6.48 -19.03
C ALA A 82 -1.79 -5.63 -19.10
N GLY A 83 -1.35 -5.26 -20.30
CA GLY A 83 -0.20 -4.38 -20.49
C GLY A 83 -0.37 -3.01 -19.85
N LEU A 84 -1.53 -2.37 -20.05
CA LEU A 84 -1.87 -1.09 -19.43
C LEU A 84 -1.89 -1.19 -17.90
N SER A 85 -2.52 -2.22 -17.35
CA SER A 85 -2.59 -2.42 -15.89
C SER A 85 -1.20 -2.65 -15.29
N LEU A 86 -0.35 -3.43 -15.95
CA LEU A 86 1.00 -3.72 -15.50
C LEU A 86 1.87 -2.46 -15.53
N LEU A 87 1.75 -1.67 -16.59
CA LEU A 87 2.41 -0.37 -16.70
C LEU A 87 1.96 0.57 -15.58
N LEU A 88 0.65 0.72 -15.37
CA LEU A 88 0.09 1.58 -14.31
C LEU A 88 0.53 1.12 -12.92
N TYR A 89 0.59 -0.19 -12.66
CA TYR A 89 1.07 -0.73 -11.39
C TYR A 89 2.55 -0.41 -11.15
N ILE A 90 3.39 -0.54 -12.17
CA ILE A 90 4.82 -0.20 -12.06
C ILE A 90 5.00 1.30 -11.76
N PHE A 91 4.35 2.17 -12.54
CA PHE A 91 4.53 3.62 -12.38
C PHE A 91 3.86 4.20 -11.13
N THR A 92 2.76 3.61 -10.67
CA THR A 92 2.00 4.17 -9.54
C THR A 92 2.37 3.47 -8.25
N LYS A 93 2.16 2.16 -8.16
CA LYS A 93 2.33 1.40 -6.92
C LYS A 93 3.80 1.21 -6.57
N ILE A 94 4.60 0.69 -7.51
CA ILE A 94 6.01 0.38 -7.24
C ILE A 94 6.80 1.66 -6.98
N SER A 95 6.61 2.72 -7.78
CA SER A 95 7.29 4.00 -7.59
C SER A 95 6.95 4.67 -6.24
N VAL A 96 5.68 4.71 -5.84
CA VAL A 96 5.29 5.28 -4.54
C VAL A 96 5.90 4.47 -3.40
N ASN A 97 5.88 3.14 -3.49
CA ASN A 97 6.45 2.27 -2.45
C ASN A 97 7.97 2.46 -2.31
N LEU A 98 8.69 2.59 -3.43
CA LEU A 98 10.14 2.85 -3.45
C LEU A 98 10.49 4.23 -2.89
N TYR A 99 9.76 5.26 -3.27
CA TYR A 99 9.96 6.62 -2.78
C TYR A 99 9.67 6.73 -1.28
N SER A 100 8.54 6.16 -0.85
CA SER A 100 8.13 6.08 0.55
C SER A 100 9.16 5.32 1.40
N GLY A 101 9.67 4.19 0.90
CA GLY A 101 10.69 3.40 1.56
C GLY A 101 12.06 4.11 1.64
N SER A 102 12.47 4.81 0.58
CA SER A 102 13.74 5.55 0.59
C SER A 102 13.71 6.75 1.52
N LEU A 103 12.59 7.47 1.59
CA LEU A 103 12.38 8.59 2.51
C LEU A 103 12.52 8.12 3.96
N PHE A 104 11.88 6.99 4.31
CA PHE A 104 12.00 6.39 5.64
C PHE A 104 13.46 6.02 5.98
N LEU A 105 14.16 5.40 5.04
CA LEU A 105 15.55 4.98 5.25
C LEU A 105 16.50 6.17 5.39
N THR A 106 16.26 7.25 4.65
CA THR A 106 17.00 8.50 4.77
C THR A 106 16.78 9.17 6.12
N GLU A 107 15.56 9.18 6.66
CA GLU A 107 15.32 9.71 8.02
C GLU A 107 15.93 8.82 9.11
N ALA A 108 15.89 7.50 8.95
CA ALA A 108 16.44 6.57 9.92
C ALA A 108 17.97 6.54 9.96
N LEU A 109 18.64 6.56 8.80
CA LEU A 109 20.10 6.39 8.67
C LEU A 109 20.84 7.69 8.30
N ARG A 110 20.12 8.78 8.00
CA ARG A 110 20.65 10.07 7.49
C ARG A 110 21.51 9.92 6.23
N TRP A 111 21.20 8.94 5.39
CA TRP A 111 21.88 8.68 4.12
C TRP A 111 21.27 9.47 2.96
N ASN A 112 22.07 9.67 1.91
CA ASN A 112 21.59 10.29 0.68
C ASN A 112 20.50 9.42 0.03
N ILE A 113 19.43 10.06 -0.46
CA ILE A 113 18.24 9.40 -1.02
C ILE A 113 18.60 8.42 -2.15
N TRP A 114 19.62 8.73 -2.96
CA TRP A 114 20.08 7.87 -4.05
C TRP A 114 20.65 6.55 -3.54
N ILE A 115 21.41 6.59 -2.44
CA ILE A 115 21.99 5.39 -1.80
C ILE A 115 20.85 4.56 -1.18
N SER A 116 19.87 5.21 -0.54
CA SER A 116 18.70 4.55 0.03
C SER A 116 17.89 3.77 -1.01
N ILE A 117 17.65 4.38 -2.19
CA ILE A 117 16.91 3.73 -3.29
C ILE A 117 17.67 2.50 -3.80
N ILE A 118 18.97 2.64 -4.07
CA ILE A 118 19.79 1.52 -4.58
C ILE A 118 19.83 0.38 -3.57
N PHE A 119 19.96 0.70 -2.28
CA PHE A 119 19.96 -0.29 -1.21
C PHE A 119 18.61 -1.03 -1.13
N LEU A 120 17.48 -0.30 -1.17
CA LEU A 120 16.14 -0.88 -1.13
C LEU A 120 15.87 -1.78 -2.34
N LEU A 121 16.28 -1.35 -3.54
CA LEU A 121 16.18 -2.14 -4.77
C LEU A 121 17.05 -3.40 -4.71
N ALA A 122 18.29 -3.29 -4.23
CA ALA A 122 19.19 -4.42 -4.09
C ALA A 122 18.61 -5.48 -3.15
N LEU A 123 18.09 -5.06 -2.00
CA LEU A 123 17.52 -5.95 -1.00
C LEU A 123 16.22 -6.61 -1.51
N THR A 124 15.34 -5.84 -2.14
CA THR A 124 14.09 -6.34 -2.75
C THR A 124 14.38 -7.31 -3.90
N SER A 125 15.37 -7.00 -4.75
CA SER A 125 15.79 -7.88 -5.84
C SER A 125 16.37 -9.19 -5.30
N LEU A 126 17.20 -9.13 -4.26
CA LEU A 126 17.81 -10.31 -3.65
C LEU A 126 16.76 -11.28 -3.08
N ILE A 127 15.78 -10.77 -2.32
CA ILE A 127 14.70 -11.63 -1.77
C ILE A 127 13.81 -12.21 -2.88
N THR A 128 13.60 -11.46 -3.96
CA THR A 128 12.75 -11.90 -5.09
C THR A 128 13.44 -12.99 -5.90
N VAL A 129 14.72 -12.82 -6.23
CA VAL A 129 15.51 -13.77 -7.01
C VAL A 129 15.73 -15.07 -6.25
N THR A 130 15.95 -15.01 -4.94
CA THR A 130 16.25 -16.20 -4.12
C THR A 130 15.02 -17.05 -3.81
N GLY A 131 13.84 -16.45 -3.69
CA GLY A 131 12.65 -17.15 -3.19
C GLY A 131 11.48 -17.31 -4.16
N GLY A 132 11.50 -16.62 -5.30
CA GLY A 132 10.39 -16.65 -6.27
C GLY A 132 9.07 -16.07 -5.72
N LEU A 133 7.95 -16.30 -6.42
CA LEU A 133 6.65 -15.73 -6.07
C LEU A 133 6.15 -16.16 -4.67
N ALA A 134 6.45 -17.40 -4.27
CA ALA A 134 6.02 -17.94 -2.98
C ALA A 134 6.71 -17.27 -1.78
N ALA A 135 8.01 -16.95 -1.91
CA ALA A 135 8.72 -16.25 -0.86
C ALA A 135 8.25 -14.80 -0.70
N VAL A 136 7.96 -14.11 -1.81
CA VAL A 136 7.39 -12.76 -1.79
C VAL A 136 6.05 -12.76 -1.04
N LEU A 137 5.20 -13.75 -1.31
CA LEU A 137 3.93 -13.88 -0.60
C LEU A 137 4.13 -14.08 0.92
N TYR A 138 5.12 -14.88 1.30
CA TYR A 138 5.43 -15.11 2.70
C TYR A 138 5.96 -13.83 3.38
N THR A 139 6.84 -13.08 2.73
CA THR A 139 7.33 -11.80 3.25
C THR A 139 6.22 -10.76 3.37
N ASP A 140 5.27 -10.72 2.42
CA ASP A 140 4.11 -9.82 2.48
C ASP A 140 3.21 -10.12 3.68
N THR A 141 2.95 -11.41 3.96
CA THR A 141 2.15 -11.78 5.14
C THR A 141 2.83 -11.36 6.45
N MET A 142 4.15 -11.53 6.56
CA MET A 142 4.93 -11.06 7.71
C MET A 142 4.90 -9.54 7.84
N GLN A 143 5.04 -8.83 6.73
CA GLN A 143 4.98 -7.37 6.68
C GLN A 143 3.64 -6.83 7.20
N CYS A 144 2.53 -7.50 6.88
CA CYS A 144 1.21 -7.10 7.37
C CYS A 144 1.11 -7.16 8.90
N PHE A 145 1.66 -8.20 9.53
CA PHE A 145 1.71 -8.28 11.00
C PHE A 145 2.55 -7.15 11.60
N VAL A 146 3.72 -6.87 11.02
CA VAL A 146 4.59 -5.77 11.46
C VAL A 146 3.87 -4.42 11.34
N MET A 147 3.13 -4.20 10.25
CA MET A 147 2.37 -2.96 10.02
C MET A 147 1.24 -2.77 11.04
N ILE A 148 0.47 -3.82 11.35
CA ILE A 148 -0.61 -3.75 12.35
C ILE A 148 -0.05 -3.44 13.74
N ILE A 149 1.03 -4.11 14.14
CA ILE A 149 1.69 -3.87 15.43
C ILE A 149 2.27 -2.45 15.48
N GLY A 150 2.94 -2.02 14.41
CA GLY A 150 3.50 -0.67 14.28
C GLY A 150 2.43 0.42 14.38
N ALA A 151 1.30 0.24 13.69
CA ALA A 151 0.17 1.16 13.75
C ALA A 151 -0.41 1.27 15.17
N MET A 152 -0.61 0.14 15.85
CA MET A 152 -1.11 0.14 17.24
C MET A 152 -0.13 0.82 18.20
N LEU A 153 1.17 0.55 18.06
CA LEU A 153 2.20 1.18 18.89
C LEU A 153 2.22 2.71 18.68
N LEU A 154 2.18 3.18 17.44
CA LEU A 154 2.13 4.61 17.15
C LEU A 154 0.86 5.27 17.70
N ALA A 155 -0.30 4.62 17.59
CA ALA A 155 -1.54 5.14 18.15
C ALA A 155 -1.49 5.26 19.69
N ILE A 156 -0.87 4.30 20.38
CA ILE A 156 -0.71 4.31 21.84
C ILE A 156 0.30 5.39 22.26
N LEU A 157 1.43 5.50 21.57
CA LEU A 157 2.44 6.53 21.83
C LEU A 157 1.88 7.94 21.58
N SER A 158 1.10 8.12 20.52
CA SER A 158 0.41 9.38 20.23
C SER A 158 -0.54 9.82 21.34
N LYS A 159 -1.19 8.86 22.02
CA LYS A 159 -2.13 9.13 23.13
C LYS A 159 -1.43 9.42 24.47
N SER A 160 -0.11 9.22 24.57
CA SER A 160 0.62 9.47 25.82
C SER A 160 0.81 10.97 26.09
N PRO A 161 0.63 11.45 27.33
CA PRO A 161 0.58 12.88 27.68
C PRO A 161 1.91 13.65 27.53
N LYS A 162 2.94 13.04 26.93
CA LYS A 162 4.25 13.66 26.65
C LYS A 162 4.33 14.34 25.27
N CYS A 163 3.35 14.12 24.39
CA CYS A 163 3.19 14.87 23.15
C CYS A 163 2.14 15.98 23.36
N ASP A 164 2.58 17.11 23.90
CA ASP A 164 1.80 18.35 23.81
C ASP A 164 1.78 18.80 22.34
N GLN A 165 0.58 19.04 21.80
CA GLN A 165 0.29 19.34 20.40
C GLN A 165 1.01 20.60 19.87
N ASN A 166 1.53 21.46 20.75
CA ASN A 166 2.21 22.71 20.38
C ASN A 166 3.67 22.53 19.93
N ASP A 167 4.34 21.41 20.27
CA ASP A 167 5.76 21.22 19.95
C ASP A 167 6.00 20.48 18.62
N VAL A 168 4.99 19.76 18.11
CA VAL A 168 5.09 18.97 16.86
C VAL A 168 4.81 19.83 15.64
N LEU A 169 3.84 20.76 15.69
CA LEU A 169 3.61 21.71 14.61
C LEU A 169 4.86 22.58 14.35
N HIS A 170 5.54 23.02 15.42
CA HIS A 170 6.74 23.86 15.27
C HIS A 170 7.99 23.09 14.79
N LYS A 171 8.06 21.76 14.97
CA LYS A 171 9.16 20.92 14.45
C LYS A 171 8.91 20.40 13.04
N VAL A 172 7.67 20.11 12.68
CA VAL A 172 7.30 19.70 11.32
C VAL A 172 7.33 20.90 10.36
N ASP A 173 6.87 22.09 10.77
CA ASP A 173 7.02 23.31 9.95
C ASP A 173 8.48 23.73 9.76
N CYS A 174 9.35 23.51 10.77
CA CYS A 174 10.76 23.89 10.67
C CYS A 174 11.56 22.97 9.72
N HIS A 175 11.21 21.68 9.61
CA HIS A 175 11.82 20.76 8.65
C HIS A 175 11.19 20.84 7.24
N ALA A 176 9.88 21.11 7.13
CA ALA A 176 9.21 21.28 5.84
C ALA A 176 9.58 22.61 5.14
N THR A 177 9.80 23.68 5.90
CA THR A 177 10.17 25.00 5.34
C THR A 177 11.64 25.05 4.89
N LEU A 178 12.52 24.18 5.41
CA LEU A 178 13.93 24.11 5.03
C LEU A 178 14.21 23.27 3.77
N LEU A 179 13.22 22.53 3.24
CA LEU A 179 13.34 21.72 2.01
C LEU A 179 12.68 22.35 0.78
N VAL A 180 12.02 23.51 0.92
CA VAL A 180 11.39 24.27 -0.19
C VAL A 180 12.15 25.59 -0.45
N ARG A 181 13.41 25.69 0.00
CA ARG A 181 14.32 26.79 -0.36
C ARG A 181 15.68 26.28 -0.79
#